data_AF-A0A166F6F1-F1
#
_entry.id   AF-A0A166F6F1-F1
#
_cell.length_a   1.000
_cell.length_b   1.000
_cell.length_c   1.000
_cell.angle_alpha   90.00
_cell.angle_beta   90.00
_cell.angle_gamma   90.00
#
_symmetry.space_group_name_H-M   'P 1'
#
loop_
_entity.id
_entity.type
_entity.pdbx_description
1 polymer ?
#
loop_
_entity_poly.entity_id
_entity_poly.type
_entity_poly.pdbx_seq_one_letter_code
_entity_poly.pdbx_strand_id
1 'polypeptide(L)'
;MPVLTRILGDPATCVAKPDAILFLFDAQHDCAEGKGGPTGVRNIRQERILTSRQEKYILHTDDSRFFLNMHALHNADLIRETLPRSQTKPIHYFADRKLEHAKSAAALRIAGPASRAASGIGSASAARLRSKDIREGVAAAGRAEETVPVLVNI
;
A
#
# COMPACT_ATOMS: atom_id res chain seq x y z
N MET A 1 3.28 -14.97 8.49
CA MET A 1 1.97 -14.42 8.88
C MET A 1 1.04 -15.57 9.20
N PRO A 2 0.08 -15.42 10.13
CA PRO A 2 -0.91 -16.44 10.42
C PRO A 2 -1.74 -16.79 9.17
N VAL A 3 -2.14 -18.06 9.06
CA VAL A 3 -3.00 -18.58 7.99
C VAL A 3 -4.35 -18.93 8.58
N LEU A 4 -5.41 -18.46 7.95
CA LEU A 4 -6.78 -18.84 8.23
C LEU A 4 -7.23 -19.86 7.20
N THR A 5 -7.90 -20.92 7.67
CA THR A 5 -8.52 -21.93 6.82
C THR A 5 -9.99 -22.04 7.16
N ARG A 6 -10.86 -22.16 6.15
CA ARG A 6 -12.25 -22.50 6.41
C ARG A 6 -12.35 -23.91 7.00
N ILE A 7 -13.21 -24.06 8.01
CA ILE A 7 -13.54 -25.37 8.57
C ILE A 7 -14.49 -26.06 7.59
N LEU A 8 -14.19 -27.31 7.24
CA LEU A 8 -15.01 -28.08 6.31
C LEU A 8 -16.40 -28.32 6.92
N GLY A 9 -17.45 -27.90 6.23
CA GLY A 9 -18.84 -28.05 6.65
C GLY A 9 -19.44 -26.85 7.38
N ASP A 10 -18.65 -25.80 7.66
CA ASP A 10 -19.19 -24.54 8.20
C ASP A 10 -19.93 -23.74 7.11
N PRO A 11 -21.02 -23.06 7.45
CA PRO A 11 -21.70 -22.18 6.51
C PRO A 11 -20.75 -21.04 6.08
N ALA A 12 -20.74 -20.74 4.78
CA ALA A 12 -19.92 -19.67 4.20
C ALA A 12 -20.24 -18.27 4.76
N THR A 13 -21.36 -18.12 5.48
CA THR A 13 -21.86 -16.87 6.02
C THR A 13 -22.31 -17.09 7.46
N CYS A 14 -21.86 -16.20 8.37
CA CYS A 14 -22.39 -16.11 9.73
C CYS A 14 -23.11 -14.77 9.92
N VAL A 15 -24.22 -14.78 10.67
CA VAL A 15 -24.90 -13.56 11.10
C VAL A 15 -24.47 -13.27 12.53
N ALA A 16 -23.71 -12.19 12.71
CA ALA A 16 -23.28 -11.72 14.02
C ALA A 16 -24.08 -10.48 14.43
N LYS A 17 -24.38 -10.36 15.73
CA LYS A 17 -24.87 -9.11 16.27
C LYS A 17 -23.74 -8.07 16.32
N PRO A 18 -24.02 -6.77 16.22
CA PRO A 18 -22.98 -5.74 16.22
C PRO A 18 -22.06 -5.77 17.44
N ASP A 19 -22.59 -6.10 18.62
CA ASP A 19 -21.86 -6.24 19.89
C ASP A 19 -20.95 -7.48 19.96
N ALA A 20 -21.16 -8.46 19.08
CA ALA A 20 -20.30 -9.63 18.95
C ALA A 20 -19.09 -9.38 18.02
N ILE A 21 -19.03 -8.25 17.34
CA ILE A 21 -17.92 -7.89 16.45
C ILE A 21 -16.84 -7.18 17.26
N LEU A 22 -15.71 -7.87 17.48
CA LEU A 22 -14.61 -7.33 18.29
C LEU A 22 -13.82 -6.23 17.55
N PHE A 23 -13.41 -6.51 16.31
CA PHE A 23 -12.64 -5.59 15.47
C PHE A 23 -12.61 -6.05 14.01
N LEU A 24 -12.29 -5.12 13.12
CA LEU A 24 -12.04 -5.38 11.70
C LEU A 24 -10.66 -6.01 11.50
N PHE A 25 -10.49 -6.91 10.55
CA PHE A 25 -9.18 -7.42 10.18
C PHE A 25 -9.04 -7.51 8.66
N ASP A 26 -7.80 -7.51 8.17
CA ASP A 26 -7.50 -7.68 6.76
C ASP A 26 -7.02 -9.12 6.52
N ALA A 27 -7.82 -9.89 5.79
CA ALA A 27 -7.47 -11.22 5.34
C ALA A 27 -7.41 -11.25 3.81
N GLN A 28 -6.32 -11.81 3.29
CA GLN A 28 -6.03 -11.85 1.86
C GLN A 28 -5.94 -13.31 1.42
N HIS A 29 -6.54 -13.65 0.29
CA HIS A 29 -6.52 -15.03 -0.22
C HIS A 29 -5.09 -15.50 -0.51
N ASP A 30 -4.77 -16.76 -0.18
CA ASP A 30 -3.49 -17.39 -0.52
C ASP A 30 -3.49 -17.81 -2.00
N CYS A 31 -3.30 -16.84 -2.89
CA CYS A 31 -3.32 -17.06 -4.34
C CYS A 31 -2.26 -18.06 -4.82
N ALA A 32 -1.14 -18.17 -4.10
CA ALA A 32 -0.04 -19.05 -4.48
C ALA A 32 -0.42 -20.53 -4.30
N GLU A 33 -1.07 -20.86 -3.18
CA GLU A 33 -1.58 -22.22 -2.96
C GLU A 33 -2.85 -22.51 -3.75
N GLY A 34 -3.75 -21.53 -3.88
CA GLY A 34 -5.04 -21.68 -4.52
C GLY A 34 -5.02 -21.83 -6.05
N LYS A 35 -3.82 -21.88 -6.64
CA LYS A 35 -3.59 -22.03 -8.10
C LYS A 35 -4.37 -21.03 -8.97
N GLY A 36 -4.76 -19.89 -8.39
CA GLY A 36 -5.50 -18.85 -9.08
C GLY A 36 -4.64 -18.25 -10.19
N GLY A 37 -5.22 -18.15 -11.39
CA GLY A 37 -4.53 -17.62 -12.58
C GLY A 37 -5.19 -16.34 -13.10
N PRO A 38 -4.49 -15.54 -13.93
CA PRO A 38 -5.06 -14.36 -14.59
C PRO A 38 -5.99 -14.76 -15.76
N THR A 39 -6.92 -15.68 -15.49
CA THR A 39 -7.88 -16.23 -16.44
C THR A 39 -9.21 -15.48 -16.40
N GLY A 40 -9.46 -14.73 -15.34
CA GLY A 40 -10.64 -13.88 -15.21
C GLY A 40 -10.55 -12.64 -16.10
N VAL A 41 -11.67 -12.26 -16.71
CA VAL A 41 -11.82 -10.98 -17.41
C VAL A 41 -13.01 -10.24 -16.82
N ARG A 42 -12.82 -8.96 -16.50
CA ARG A 42 -13.91 -8.11 -16.00
C ARG A 42 -13.84 -6.71 -16.60
N ASN A 43 -14.98 -6.05 -16.68
CA ASN A 43 -15.03 -4.64 -17.02
C ASN A 43 -14.45 -3.81 -15.87
N ILE A 44 -13.60 -2.85 -16.20
CA ILE A 44 -13.03 -1.93 -15.23
C ILE A 44 -14.15 -1.03 -14.71
N ARG A 45 -14.25 -0.94 -13.38
CA ARG A 45 -15.17 -0.04 -12.70
C ARG A 45 -14.38 1.18 -12.22
N GLN A 46 -14.80 2.36 -12.65
CA GLN A 46 -14.29 3.63 -12.13
C GLN A 46 -15.37 4.26 -11.29
N GLU A 47 -15.07 4.49 -10.02
CA GLU A 47 -16.05 4.89 -9.00
C GLU A 47 -17.24 3.89 -8.94
N ARG A 48 -18.43 4.32 -9.37
CA ARG A 48 -19.65 3.50 -9.46
C ARG A 48 -20.07 3.18 -10.90
N ILE A 49 -19.29 3.60 -11.89
CA ILE A 49 -19.61 3.44 -13.31
C ILE A 49 -18.81 2.28 -13.90
N LEU A 50 -19.51 1.37 -14.56
CA LEU A 50 -18.88 0.29 -15.32
C LEU A 50 -18.41 0.86 -16.67
N THR A 51 -17.12 0.72 -16.97
CA THR A 51 -16.56 1.17 -18.26
C THR A 51 -16.60 0.03 -19.28
N SER A 52 -16.43 0.38 -20.56
CA SER A 52 -16.26 -0.62 -21.63
C SER A 52 -14.86 -1.25 -21.66
N ARG A 53 -13.90 -0.70 -20.90
CA ARG A 53 -12.55 -1.25 -20.84
C ARG A 53 -12.54 -2.52 -20.01
N GLN A 54 -11.81 -3.52 -20.45
CA GLN A 54 -11.63 -4.79 -19.73
C GLN A 54 -10.24 -4.89 -19.15
N GLU A 55 -10.15 -5.56 -18.00
CA GLU A 55 -8.90 -5.99 -17.40
C GLU A 55 -8.92 -7.48 -17.12
N LYS A 56 -7.74 -8.10 -17.18
CA LYS A 56 -7.53 -9.44 -16.64
C LYS A 56 -7.40 -9.35 -15.14
N TYR A 57 -8.02 -10.28 -14.42
CA TYR A 57 -7.89 -10.39 -12.98
C TYR A 57 -7.58 -11.84 -12.59
N ILE A 58 -7.00 -12.00 -11.40
CA ILE A 58 -6.72 -13.33 -10.86
C ILE A 58 -8.05 -13.94 -10.43
N LEU A 59 -8.46 -15.01 -11.10
CA LEU A 59 -9.62 -15.80 -10.71
C LEU A 59 -9.17 -16.86 -9.71
N HIS A 60 -9.72 -16.82 -8.49
CA HIS A 60 -9.51 -17.85 -7.49
C HIS A 60 -10.48 -19.00 -7.73
N THR A 61 -9.96 -20.23 -7.75
CA THR A 61 -10.75 -21.45 -7.93
C THR A 61 -11.22 -22.04 -6.60
N ASP A 62 -10.57 -21.65 -5.51
CA ASP A 62 -10.92 -22.02 -4.15
C ASP A 62 -11.01 -20.76 -3.27
N ASP A 63 -11.68 -20.91 -2.13
CA ASP A 63 -11.94 -19.85 -1.15
C ASP A 63 -11.65 -20.38 0.26
N SER A 64 -10.58 -21.17 0.36
CA SER A 64 -10.34 -22.05 1.51
C SER A 64 -9.26 -21.53 2.45
N ARG A 65 -8.31 -20.75 1.93
CA ARG A 65 -7.07 -20.40 2.62
C ARG A 65 -6.73 -18.93 2.45
N PHE A 66 -6.42 -18.28 3.57
CA PHE A 66 -6.17 -16.84 3.62
C PHE A 66 -4.98 -16.53 4.53
N PHE A 67 -4.21 -15.52 4.19
CA PHE A 67 -3.25 -14.89 5.09
C PHE A 67 -3.89 -13.75 5.85
N LEU A 68 -3.66 -13.73 7.16
CA LEU A 68 -4.02 -12.59 7.97
C LEU A 68 -2.93 -11.52 7.86
N ASN A 69 -3.29 -10.36 7.35
CA ASN A 69 -2.36 -9.25 7.21
C ASN A 69 -2.14 -8.56 8.57
N MET A 70 -1.01 -8.90 9.18
CA MET A 70 -0.61 -8.36 10.49
C MET A 70 -0.01 -6.94 10.42
N HIS A 71 0.03 -6.33 9.24
CA HIS A 71 0.80 -5.11 8.96
C HIS A 71 -0.02 -3.97 8.33
N ALA A 72 -1.21 -4.24 7.77
CA ALA A 72 -2.00 -3.21 7.10
C ALA A 72 -2.87 -2.37 8.04
N LEU A 73 -3.18 -2.85 9.25
CA LEU A 73 -4.10 -2.17 10.17
C LEU A 73 -3.42 -1.78 11.48
N HIS A 74 -3.89 -0.68 12.07
CA HIS A 74 -3.44 -0.17 13.36
C HIS A 74 -3.85 -1.02 14.57
N ASN A 75 -4.46 -2.20 14.36
CA ASN A 75 -4.96 -3.10 15.40
C ASN A 75 -4.20 -4.44 15.45
N ALA A 76 -2.95 -4.44 15.00
CA ALA A 76 -2.10 -5.63 15.01
C ALA A 76 -1.86 -6.19 16.43
N ASP A 77 -1.98 -5.34 17.45
CA ASP A 77 -1.99 -5.71 18.87
C ASP A 77 -3.22 -6.56 19.23
N LEU A 78 -4.44 -6.10 18.91
CA LEU A 78 -5.68 -6.85 19.17
C LEU A 78 -5.68 -8.23 18.50
N ILE A 79 -5.20 -8.29 17.25
CA ILE A 79 -5.08 -9.56 16.52
C ILE A 79 -4.09 -10.51 17.22
N ARG A 80 -3.02 -9.98 17.83
CA ARG A 80 -2.03 -10.81 18.55
C ARG A 80 -2.56 -11.34 19.87
N GLU A 81 -3.47 -10.62 20.51
CA GLU A 81 -4.13 -11.04 21.74
C GLU A 81 -5.17 -12.13 21.49
N THR A 82 -5.89 -12.07 20.36
CA THR A 82 -6.89 -13.10 20.02
C THR A 82 -6.29 -14.39 19.49
N LEU A 83 -5.14 -14.34 18.82
CA LEU A 83 -4.51 -15.52 18.24
C LEU A 83 -3.57 -16.24 19.22
N PRO A 84 -3.45 -17.57 19.13
CA PRO A 84 -2.45 -18.32 19.88
C PRO A 84 -1.04 -17.77 19.64
N ARG A 85 -0.24 -17.66 20.71
CA ARG A 85 1.14 -17.13 20.63
C ARG A 85 2.03 -17.90 19.65
N SER A 86 1.74 -19.17 19.41
CA SER A 86 2.44 -20.00 18.42
C SER A 86 2.31 -19.47 16.99
N GLN A 87 1.23 -18.75 16.66
CA GLN A 87 0.95 -18.20 15.33
C GLN A 87 1.44 -16.76 15.15
N THR A 88 1.67 -16.05 16.26
CA THR A 88 2.03 -14.62 16.26
C THR A 88 3.46 -14.35 16.72
N LYS A 89 4.15 -15.34 17.30
CA LYS A 89 5.55 -15.20 17.68
C LYS A 89 6.42 -14.95 16.44
N PRO A 90 7.34 -13.97 16.48
CA PRO A 90 8.30 -13.77 15.41
C PRO A 90 9.09 -15.06 15.14
N ILE A 91 9.25 -15.40 13.86
CA ILE A 91 10.15 -16.47 13.42
C ILE A 91 11.46 -15.80 13.03
N HIS A 92 12.57 -16.31 13.58
CA HIS A 92 13.88 -15.81 13.25
C HIS A 92 14.16 -16.10 11.77
N TYR A 93 14.29 -15.04 10.97
CA TYR A 93 14.67 -15.17 9.56
C TYR A 93 16.15 -15.59 9.41
N PHE A 94 17.00 -15.17 10.35
CA PHE A 94 18.40 -15.53 10.41
C PHE A 94 18.72 -16.24 11.72
N ALA A 95 19.52 -17.31 11.65
CA ALA A 95 19.99 -18.04 12.82
C ALA A 95 20.86 -17.14 13.72
N ASP A 96 21.81 -16.42 13.12
CA ASP A 96 22.61 -15.40 13.79
C ASP A 96 22.22 -14.00 13.34
N ARG A 97 21.27 -13.41 14.07
CA ARG A 97 20.82 -12.03 13.85
C ARG A 97 21.97 -11.01 13.95
N LYS A 98 22.95 -11.22 14.84
CA LYS A 98 24.02 -10.24 15.07
C LYS A 98 24.98 -10.22 13.89
N LEU A 99 25.36 -11.39 13.38
CA LEU A 99 26.20 -11.51 12.20
C LEU A 99 25.56 -10.82 10.99
N GLU A 100 24.28 -11.08 10.74
CA GLU A 100 23.57 -10.49 9.59
C GLU A 100 23.42 -8.97 9.74
N HIS A 101 23.14 -8.47 10.94
CA HIS A 101 23.18 -7.03 11.21
C HIS A 101 24.56 -6.42 10.93
N ALA A 102 25.65 -7.09 11.33
CA ALA A 102 27.00 -6.62 11.07
C ALA A 102 27.33 -6.59 9.57
N LYS A 103 26.92 -7.63 8.82
CA LYS A 103 27.04 -7.69 7.35
C LYS A 103 26.26 -6.56 6.68
N SER A 104 24.98 -6.38 7.02
CA SER A 104 24.16 -5.30 6.47
C SER A 104 24.74 -3.92 6.80
N ALA A 105 25.22 -3.72 8.03
CA ALA A 105 25.86 -2.47 8.43
C ALA A 105 27.15 -2.20 7.64
N ALA A 106 27.99 -3.22 7.43
CA ALA A 106 29.20 -3.09 6.61
C ALA A 106 28.85 -2.70 5.17
N ALA A 107 27.87 -3.38 4.55
CA ALA A 107 27.40 -3.05 3.21
C ALA A 107 26.85 -1.62 3.12
N LEU A 108 26.03 -1.20 4.08
CA LEU A 108 25.45 0.15 4.12
C LEU A 108 26.47 1.26 4.41
N ARG A 109 27.58 0.97 5.10
CA ARG A 109 28.67 1.96 5.26
C ARG A 109 29.36 2.28 3.93
N ILE A 110 29.44 1.30 3.02
CA ILE A 110 30.03 1.46 1.69
C ILE A 110 29.01 2.10 0.74
N ALA A 111 27.80 1.55 0.64
CA ALA A 111 26.78 2.00 -0.32
C ALA A 111 26.02 3.26 0.12
N GLY A 112 25.86 3.45 1.44
CA GLY A 112 25.07 4.53 2.02
C GLY A 112 25.54 5.95 1.65
N PRO A 113 26.85 6.27 1.71
CA PRO A 113 27.37 7.57 1.27
C PRO A 113 27.04 7.88 -0.19
N ALA A 114 27.20 6.92 -1.10
CA ALA A 114 26.88 7.08 -2.52
C ALA A 114 25.37 7.33 -2.73
N SER A 115 24.50 6.57 -2.05
CA SER A 115 23.05 6.77 -2.09
C SER A 115 22.64 8.14 -1.53
N ARG A 116 23.21 8.57 -0.39
CA ARG A 116 22.93 9.90 0.18
C ARG A 116 23.40 11.04 -0.70
N ALA A 117 24.56 10.90 -1.35
CA ALA A 117 25.04 11.88 -2.32
C ALA A 117 24.09 11.98 -3.53
N ALA A 118 23.65 10.83 -4.08
CA ALA A 118 22.69 10.82 -5.19
C ALA A 118 21.34 11.46 -4.81
N SER A 119 20.81 11.18 -3.62
CA SER A 119 19.53 11.76 -3.16
C SER A 119 19.62 13.23 -2.74
N GLY A 120 20.77 13.67 -2.21
CA GLY A 120 21.01 15.07 -1.83
C GLY A 120 21.13 16.00 -3.04
N ILE A 121 21.71 15.52 -4.14
CA ILE A 121 21.87 16.30 -5.38
C ILE A 121 20.52 16.45 -6.11
N GLY A 122 19.67 15.41 -6.13
CA GLY A 122 18.38 15.45 -6.85
C GLY A 122 17.26 16.23 -6.16
N SER A 123 17.20 16.22 -4.82
CA SER A 123 16.11 16.84 -4.06
C SER A 123 16.24 18.35 -3.90
N ALA A 124 17.45 18.85 -3.60
CA ALA A 124 17.69 20.28 -3.41
C ALA A 124 17.70 21.07 -4.73
N SER A 125 18.23 20.49 -5.81
CA SER A 125 18.25 21.13 -7.14
C SER A 125 16.85 21.18 -7.78
N ALA A 126 16.09 20.09 -7.72
CA ALA A 126 14.73 20.04 -8.25
C ALA A 126 13.74 20.90 -7.44
N ALA A 127 13.94 21.05 -6.13
CA ALA A 127 13.15 22.00 -5.33
C ALA A 127 13.44 23.45 -5.72
N ARG A 128 14.72 23.83 -5.92
CA ARG A 128 15.12 25.19 -6.33
C ARG A 128 14.61 25.56 -7.72
N LEU A 129 14.66 24.62 -8.67
CA LEU A 129 14.13 24.82 -10.03
C LEU A 129 12.61 25.06 -9.98
N ARG A 130 11.85 24.20 -9.27
CA ARG A 130 10.40 24.40 -9.10
C ARG A 130 10.04 25.73 -8.42
N SER A 131 10.81 26.14 -7.40
CA SER A 131 10.60 27.45 -6.76
C SER A 131 10.91 28.62 -7.70
N LYS A 132 11.85 28.47 -8.63
CA LYS A 132 12.17 29.48 -9.65
C LYS A 132 11.05 29.56 -10.69
N ASP A 133 10.60 28.42 -11.22
CA ASP A 133 9.54 28.36 -12.22
C ASP A 133 8.21 28.92 -11.68
N ILE A 134 7.87 28.63 -10.42
CA ILE A 134 6.69 29.20 -9.75
C ILE A 134 6.82 30.72 -9.61
N ARG A 135 7.99 31.24 -9.20
CA ARG A 135 8.20 32.69 -9.05
C ARG A 135 8.13 33.41 -10.39
N GLU A 136 8.70 32.84 -11.44
CA GLU A 136 8.67 33.40 -12.79
C GLU A 136 7.25 33.37 -13.39
N GLY A 137 6.49 32.29 -13.16
CA GLY A 137 5.09 32.20 -13.56
C GLY A 137 4.17 33.20 -12.83
N VAL A 138 4.37 33.40 -11.53
CA VAL A 138 3.61 34.40 -10.74
C VAL A 138 3.97 35.83 -11.14
N ALA A 139 5.24 36.10 -11.44
CA ALA A 139 5.68 37.41 -11.93
C ALA A 139 5.15 37.74 -13.34
N ALA A 140 4.98 36.72 -14.20
CA ALA A 140 4.37 36.88 -15.51
C ALA A 140 2.85 37.10 -15.42
N ALA A 141 2.16 36.40 -14.52
CA ALA A 141 0.72 36.57 -14.29
C ALA A 141 0.38 37.95 -13.71
N GLY A 142 1.18 38.44 -12.75
CA GLY A 142 0.98 39.76 -12.14
C GLY A 142 1.15 40.95 -13.11
N ARG A 143 1.84 40.78 -14.25
CA ARG A 143 1.94 41.81 -15.29
C ARG A 143 0.79 41.78 -16.29
N ALA A 144 0.04 40.67 -16.37
CA ALA A 144 -1.09 40.54 -17.30
C ALA A 144 -2.40 41.13 -16.75
N GLU A 145 -2.52 41.28 -15.42
CA GLU A 145 -3.71 41.84 -14.77
C GLU A 145 -3.77 43.37 -14.73
N GLU A 146 -2.66 44.08 -15.01
CA GLU A 146 -2.61 45.55 -14.92
C GLU A 146 -3.06 46.28 -16.20
N THR A 147 -3.46 45.55 -17.24
CA THR A 147 -3.99 46.11 -18.50
C THR A 147 -5.40 45.63 -18.79
N VAL A 148 -6.38 46.05 -17.99
CA VAL A 148 -7.80 45.97 -18.38
C VAL A 148 -8.28 47.38 -18.74
N PRO A 149 -8.64 47.67 -20.01
CA PRO A 149 -9.20 48.97 -20.35
C PRO A 149 -10.61 49.09 -19.79
N VAL A 150 -10.84 50.12 -18.97
CA VAL A 150 -12.17 50.50 -18.50
C VAL A 150 -12.98 51.01 -19.68
N LEU A 151 -13.92 50.20 -20.20
CA LEU A 151 -14.91 50.66 -21.16
C LEU A 151 -16.03 51.40 -20.40
N VAL A 152 -16.02 52.73 -20.49
CA VAL A 152 -17.15 53.58 -20.14
C VAL A 152 -18.10 53.58 -21.33
N ASN A 153 -19.34 53.12 -21.14
CA ASN A 153 -20.42 53.36 -22.10
C ASN A 153 -21.47 54.29 -21.47
N ILE A 154 -21.81 55.31 -22.25
CA ILE A 154 -22.79 56.38 -22.04
C ILE A 154 -24.21 55.82 -22.16
#